data_AF-A0AAW7D769-F1
#
_entry.id   AF-A0AAW7D769-F1
#
_cell.length_a   1.000
_cell.length_b   1.000
_cell.length_c   1.000
_cell.angle_alpha   90.00
_cell.angle_beta   90.00
_cell.angle_gamma   90.00
#
_symmetry.space_group_name_H-M   'P 1'
#
loop_
_entity.id
_entity.type
_entity.pdbx_description
1 polymer ?
#
loop_
_entity_poly.entity_id
_entity_poly.type
_entity_poly.pdbx_seq_one_letter_code
_entity_poly.pdbx_strand_id
1 'polypeptide(L)'
;MSYHNGVYFHISYGINEAGDIVQKGLKVLDYAKCRLSKLDDNKQFGRIYYKDYSKKSVAYGKAEDSTWYYPYSSDRNVLLAQIKNDYKLRHNEDEAELFEMIRSFRGQVFYLNLTPEYIYSLPKIYAVYNDADTEYRISVYNNKMSRSGFVGKTILVRRGKDEEESEDFAGVVQNMLGVDNADSVMIYEVDNAEELDDAIKVIQIESQFDDALFTNTKKTSKQNIIDAYGVPELLVSVTDNSLFGSSAEAFINAEKRFDRSLQFERQELEDALSFIGFPCEIIPLTESLDSENTTEKEPQQDAE
;
A
#
# COMPACT_ATOMS: atom_id res chain seq x y z
N MET A 1 5.34 0.10 -6.82
CA MET A 1 5.64 1.49 -7.21
C MET A 1 4.81 2.53 -6.47
N SER A 2 3.59 2.22 -6.01
CA SER A 2 2.62 3.21 -5.50
C SER A 2 2.85 3.76 -4.08
N TYR A 3 3.86 3.30 -3.34
CA TYR A 3 4.10 3.79 -1.97
C TYR A 3 5.16 4.88 -1.89
N HIS A 4 6.02 5.04 -2.89
CA HIS A 4 7.17 5.94 -2.83
C HIS A 4 7.21 6.80 -4.09
N ASN A 5 7.36 8.12 -3.97
CA ASN A 5 7.43 9.07 -5.10
C ASN A 5 8.79 8.97 -5.85
N GLY A 6 9.40 7.79 -5.87
CA GLY A 6 10.68 7.56 -6.51
C GLY A 6 10.84 6.11 -6.92
N VAL A 7 11.68 5.89 -7.93
CA VAL A 7 11.84 4.59 -8.59
C VAL A 7 13.31 4.34 -8.91
N TYR A 8 13.77 3.12 -8.68
CA TYR A 8 15.11 2.67 -9.09
C TYR A 8 14.99 1.79 -10.34
N PHE A 9 15.59 2.26 -11.42
CA PHE A 9 15.65 1.58 -12.71
C PHE A 9 17.01 0.91 -12.90
N HIS A 10 17.05 -0.41 -12.85
CA HIS A 10 18.21 -1.21 -13.20
C HIS A 10 18.27 -1.40 -14.72
N ILE A 11 19.40 -1.03 -15.30
CA ILE A 11 19.66 -1.03 -16.73
C ILE A 11 20.73 -2.08 -17.01
N SER A 12 20.36 -3.06 -17.83
CA SER A 12 21.24 -4.11 -18.32
C SER A 12 21.75 -3.76 -19.71
N TYR A 13 22.98 -4.15 -20.01
CA TYR A 13 23.66 -3.83 -21.26
C TYR A 13 23.99 -5.10 -22.04
N GLY A 14 24.10 -4.97 -23.35
CA GLY A 14 24.53 -5.99 -24.29
C GLY A 14 25.34 -5.39 -25.42
N ILE A 15 25.70 -6.23 -26.39
CA ILE A 15 26.40 -5.82 -27.60
C ILE A 15 25.48 -6.10 -28.79
N ASN A 16 25.39 -5.16 -29.72
CA ASN A 16 24.68 -5.34 -30.99
C ASN A 16 25.57 -6.00 -32.06
N GLU A 17 25.01 -6.29 -33.24
CA GLU A 17 25.75 -6.91 -34.34
C GLU A 17 26.94 -6.07 -34.86
N ALA A 18 26.91 -4.76 -34.63
CA ALA A 18 27.99 -3.84 -34.99
C ALA A 18 29.13 -3.78 -33.95
N GLY A 19 29.01 -4.49 -32.82
CA GLY A 19 30.01 -4.47 -31.75
C GLY A 19 29.85 -3.31 -30.76
N ASP A 20 28.78 -2.52 -30.87
CA ASP A 20 28.48 -1.41 -29.97
C ASP A 20 27.73 -1.86 -28.71
N ILE A 21 28.03 -1.17 -27.60
CA ILE A 21 27.33 -1.35 -26.33
C ILE A 21 25.94 -0.72 -26.45
N VAL A 22 24.91 -1.53 -26.18
CA VAL A 22 23.51 -1.11 -26.20
C VAL A 22 22.82 -1.47 -24.89
N GLN A 23 21.84 -0.67 -24.49
CA GLN A 23 20.95 -1.02 -23.37
C GLN A 23 20.01 -2.14 -23.84
N LYS A 24 19.95 -3.24 -23.08
CA LYS A 24 19.22 -4.45 -23.47
C LYS A 24 17.91 -4.62 -22.71
N GLY A 25 17.85 -4.12 -21.47
CA GLY A 25 16.68 -4.34 -20.64
C GLY A 25 16.63 -3.43 -19.44
N LEU A 26 15.41 -3.12 -19.04
CA LEU A 26 15.05 -2.27 -17.92
C LEU A 26 14.32 -3.11 -16.88
N LYS A 27 14.76 -3.03 -15.62
CA LYS A 27 14.08 -3.68 -14.49
C LYS A 27 13.89 -2.68 -13.36
N VAL A 28 12.72 -2.72 -12.74
CA VAL A 28 12.44 -1.89 -11.57
C VAL A 28 12.91 -2.63 -10.33
N LEU A 29 13.74 -1.97 -9.52
CA LEU A 29 14.18 -2.50 -8.23
C LEU A 29 13.19 -2.08 -7.14
N ASP A 30 13.03 -2.96 -6.15
CA ASP A 30 12.24 -2.68 -4.96
C ASP A 30 12.88 -1.52 -4.16
N TYR A 31 12.15 -0.40 -4.07
CA TYR A 31 12.59 0.82 -3.42
C TYR A 31 13.03 0.59 -1.98
N ALA A 32 12.29 -0.24 -1.21
CA ALA A 32 12.58 -0.49 0.20
C ALA A 32 13.92 -1.20 0.41
N LYS A 33 14.40 -1.90 -0.62
CA LYS A 33 15.66 -2.66 -0.63
C LYS A 33 16.86 -1.86 -1.15
N CYS A 34 16.64 -0.67 -1.70
CA CYS A 34 17.69 0.18 -2.23
C CYS A 34 18.23 1.16 -1.18
N ARG A 35 19.55 1.37 -1.13
CA ARG A 35 20.22 2.42 -0.34
C ARG A 35 21.32 3.08 -1.14
N LEU A 36 21.39 4.41 -1.07
CA LEU A 36 22.46 5.20 -1.67
C LEU A 36 23.70 5.15 -0.78
N SER A 37 24.90 5.13 -1.39
CA SER A 37 26.15 5.29 -0.66
C SER A 37 26.26 6.67 -0.02
N LYS A 38 27.28 6.90 0.80
CA LYS A 38 27.65 8.27 1.17
C LYS A 38 28.04 9.05 -0.10
N LEU A 39 27.77 10.36 -0.06
CA LEU A 39 28.28 11.29 -1.05
C LEU A 39 29.81 11.32 -0.97
N ASP A 40 30.46 11.32 -2.13
CA ASP A 40 31.88 11.60 -2.23
C ASP A 40 32.15 13.12 -2.18
N ASP A 41 33.43 13.50 -2.28
CA ASP A 41 33.87 14.90 -2.26
C ASP A 41 33.29 15.72 -3.43
N ASN A 42 32.86 15.05 -4.51
CA ASN A 42 32.22 15.63 -5.68
C ASN A 42 30.69 15.68 -5.58
N LYS A 43 30.13 15.34 -4.40
CA LYS A 43 28.68 15.23 -4.16
C LYS A 43 27.99 14.23 -5.09
N GLN A 44 28.68 13.17 -5.48
CA GLN A 44 28.11 12.06 -6.24
C GLN A 44 27.98 10.83 -5.35
N PHE A 45 26.92 10.05 -5.60
CA PHE A 45 26.79 8.73 -5.00
C PHE A 45 27.69 7.77 -5.77
N GLY A 46 28.58 7.05 -5.08
CA GLY A 46 29.45 6.08 -5.73
C GLY A 46 28.80 4.71 -5.98
N ARG A 47 27.82 4.32 -5.15
CA ARG A 47 27.18 2.98 -5.22
C ARG A 47 25.72 3.02 -4.78
N ILE A 48 24.93 2.11 -5.34
CA ILE A 48 23.55 1.83 -4.92
C ILE A 48 23.48 0.40 -4.41
N TYR A 49 23.22 0.22 -3.12
CA TYR A 49 23.13 -1.09 -2.47
C TYR A 49 21.71 -1.64 -2.57
N TYR A 50 21.58 -2.92 -2.90
CA TYR A 50 20.32 -3.66 -2.97
C TYR A 50 20.36 -4.86 -2.02
N LYS A 51 19.55 -4.80 -0.96
CA LYS A 51 19.44 -5.85 0.06
C LYS A 51 18.10 -5.77 0.77
N ASP A 52 17.59 -6.91 1.24
CA ASP A 52 16.45 -6.94 2.15
C ASP A 52 16.88 -6.55 3.58
N TYR A 53 16.55 -5.32 3.98
CA TYR A 53 16.86 -4.79 5.30
C TYR A 53 15.80 -5.14 6.35
N SER A 54 14.68 -5.75 5.97
CA SER A 54 13.61 -6.15 6.90
C SER A 54 13.97 -7.41 7.69
N LYS A 55 14.81 -8.27 7.11
CA LYS A 55 15.33 -9.47 7.76
C LYS A 55 16.39 -9.06 8.77
N LYS A 56 16.08 -9.22 10.06
CA LYS A 56 17.10 -9.13 11.12
C LYS A 56 18.21 -10.11 10.80
N SER A 57 19.47 -9.67 10.83
CA SER A 57 20.60 -10.59 10.76
C SER A 57 20.45 -11.56 11.92
N VAL A 58 20.08 -12.80 11.64
CA VAL A 58 20.07 -13.86 12.64
C VAL A 58 21.48 -13.90 13.20
N ALA A 59 21.61 -13.81 14.52
CA ALA A 59 22.87 -13.66 15.25
C ALA A 59 23.94 -14.73 14.94
N TYR A 60 23.65 -15.71 14.09
CA TYR A 60 24.53 -16.80 13.66
C TYR A 60 24.34 -17.21 12.19
N GLY A 61 23.64 -16.42 11.36
CA GLY A 61 23.46 -16.68 9.93
C GLY A 61 24.45 -15.89 9.07
N LYS A 62 24.97 -16.50 8.00
CA LYS A 62 25.75 -15.77 6.97
C LYS A 62 24.95 -14.54 6.56
N ALA A 63 25.57 -13.36 6.68
CA ALA A 63 24.97 -12.13 6.19
C ALA A 63 24.61 -12.33 4.72
N GLU A 64 23.35 -12.09 4.35
CA GLU A 64 22.94 -12.10 2.94
C GLU A 64 23.83 -11.08 2.21
N ASP A 65 24.55 -11.54 1.18
CA ASP A 65 25.48 -10.71 0.42
C ASP A 65 24.71 -9.53 -0.18
N SER A 66 25.11 -8.31 0.19
CA SER A 66 24.51 -7.12 -0.40
C SER A 66 24.99 -6.98 -1.84
N THR A 67 24.07 -7.09 -2.80
CA THR A 67 24.36 -6.69 -4.17
C THR A 67 24.48 -5.17 -4.22
N TRP A 68 25.40 -4.65 -5.03
CA TRP A 68 25.51 -3.21 -5.26
C TRP A 68 25.63 -2.94 -6.75
N TYR A 69 25.14 -1.78 -7.18
CA TYR A 69 25.14 -1.32 -8.57
C TYR A 69 25.84 0.03 -8.70
N TYR A 70 26.34 0.32 -9.89
CA TYR A 70 26.80 1.66 -10.23
C TYR A 70 25.60 2.60 -10.43
N PRO A 71 25.68 3.87 -10.03
CA PRO A 71 24.75 4.88 -10.49
C PRO A 71 24.82 5.02 -12.02
N TYR A 72 23.69 5.37 -12.63
CA TYR A 72 23.60 5.60 -14.06
C TYR A 72 24.46 6.78 -14.50
N SER A 73 25.17 6.58 -15.61
CA SER A 73 25.92 7.62 -16.30
C SER A 73 25.79 7.39 -17.81
N SER A 74 25.42 8.43 -18.53
CA SER A 74 25.32 8.41 -19.99
C SER A 74 26.70 8.50 -20.68
N ASP A 75 27.78 8.78 -19.94
CA ASP A 75 29.13 8.85 -20.50
C ASP A 75 29.68 7.46 -20.83
N ARG A 76 29.99 7.24 -22.12
CA ARG A 76 30.55 5.99 -22.64
C ARG A 76 31.88 5.62 -21.98
N ASN A 77 32.70 6.62 -21.59
CA ASN A 77 33.97 6.36 -20.92
C ASN A 77 33.77 5.80 -19.51
N VAL A 78 32.81 6.38 -18.77
CA VAL A 78 32.43 5.91 -17.43
C VAL A 78 31.85 4.50 -17.52
N LEU A 79 30.96 4.25 -18.48
CA LEU A 79 30.39 2.92 -18.71
C LEU A 79 31.46 1.86 -19.00
N LEU A 80 32.41 2.16 -19.91
CA LEU A 80 33.51 1.26 -20.22
C LEU A 80 34.41 0.99 -19.01
N ALA A 81 34.72 2.03 -18.23
CA ALA A 81 35.50 1.88 -17.00
C ALA A 81 34.81 0.99 -15.97
N GLN A 82 33.48 1.13 -15.81
CA GLN A 82 32.69 0.30 -14.92
C GLN A 82 32.61 -1.17 -15.39
N ILE A 83 32.45 -1.41 -16.69
CA ILE A 83 32.48 -2.75 -17.29
C ILE A 83 33.82 -3.45 -17.01
N LYS A 84 34.94 -2.76 -17.28
CA LYS A 84 36.29 -3.28 -17.00
C LYS A 84 36.50 -3.58 -15.51
N ASN A 85 36.07 -2.67 -14.64
CA ASN A 85 36.19 -2.86 -13.19
C ASN A 85 35.41 -4.09 -12.71
N ASP A 86 34.19 -4.31 -13.22
CA ASP A 86 33.40 -5.50 -12.88
C ASP A 86 34.02 -6.81 -13.37
N TYR A 87 34.59 -6.81 -14.58
CA TYR A 87 35.33 -7.95 -15.09
C TYR A 87 36.53 -8.28 -14.18
N LYS A 88 37.34 -7.26 -13.87
CA LYS A 88 38.49 -7.38 -12.96
C LYS A 88 38.12 -7.93 -11.59
N LEU A 89 37.03 -7.44 -11.00
CA LEU A 89 36.57 -7.89 -9.69
C LEU A 89 36.11 -9.36 -9.68
N ARG A 90 35.63 -9.90 -10.80
CA ARG A 90 35.11 -11.28 -10.89
C ARG A 90 36.16 -12.29 -11.32
N HIS A 91 37.04 -11.91 -12.24
CA HIS A 91 38.01 -12.81 -12.88
C HIS A 91 39.46 -12.57 -12.45
N ASN A 92 39.72 -11.48 -11.72
CA ASN A 92 41.06 -11.07 -11.29
C ASN A 92 42.04 -10.86 -12.47
N GLU A 93 41.50 -10.40 -13.62
CA GLU A 93 42.20 -10.12 -14.87
C GLU A 93 41.89 -8.68 -15.33
N ASP A 94 42.86 -8.04 -15.97
CA ASP A 94 42.74 -6.63 -16.37
C ASP A 94 42.16 -6.43 -17.78
N GLU A 95 42.23 -7.43 -18.65
CA GLU A 95 41.83 -7.32 -20.05
C GLU A 95 41.16 -8.61 -20.57
N ALA A 96 40.09 -8.43 -21.33
CA ALA A 96 39.43 -9.45 -22.12
C ALA A 96 38.72 -8.79 -23.31
N GLU A 97 38.09 -9.57 -24.18
CA GLU A 97 37.23 -9.02 -25.22
C GLU A 97 35.99 -8.35 -24.61
N LEU A 98 35.52 -7.27 -25.24
CA LEU A 98 34.37 -6.49 -24.74
C LEU A 98 33.12 -7.36 -24.52
N PHE A 99 32.95 -8.37 -25.36
CA PHE A 99 31.85 -9.33 -25.28
C PHE A 99 31.88 -10.20 -24.02
N GLU A 100 33.07 -10.55 -23.51
CA GLU A 100 33.20 -11.29 -22.26
C GLU A 100 33.07 -10.37 -21.04
N MET A 101 33.66 -9.17 -21.14
CA MET A 101 33.57 -8.17 -20.07
C MET A 101 32.12 -7.76 -19.80
N ILE A 102 31.31 -7.52 -20.83
CA ILE A 102 29.93 -7.07 -20.67
C ILE A 102 29.01 -8.14 -20.06
N ARG A 103 29.27 -9.44 -20.30
CA ARG A 103 28.55 -10.54 -19.66
C ARG A 103 28.76 -10.57 -18.15
N SER A 104 29.92 -10.07 -17.73
CA SER A 104 30.28 -9.92 -16.32
C SER A 104 29.85 -8.57 -15.73
N PHE A 105 29.25 -7.68 -16.52
CA PHE A 105 28.81 -6.38 -16.03
C PHE A 105 27.49 -6.50 -15.28
N ARG A 106 27.41 -5.92 -14.08
CA ARG A 106 26.18 -5.92 -13.27
C ARG A 106 25.12 -4.94 -13.77
N GLY A 107 25.48 -3.99 -14.65
CA GLY A 107 24.62 -2.90 -15.08
C GLY A 107 24.70 -1.66 -14.20
N GLN A 108 23.90 -0.66 -14.56
CA GLN A 108 23.77 0.61 -13.84
C GLN A 108 22.36 0.75 -13.27
N VAL A 109 22.20 1.63 -12.28
CA VAL A 109 20.89 1.96 -11.70
C VAL A 109 20.67 3.47 -11.77
N PHE A 110 19.60 3.87 -12.43
CA PHE A 110 19.09 5.24 -12.41
C PHE A 110 18.07 5.38 -11.28
N TYR A 111 18.18 6.44 -10.48
CA TYR A 111 17.24 6.73 -9.40
C TYR A 111 16.42 7.96 -9.75
N LEU A 112 15.15 7.76 -10.08
CA LEU A 112 14.18 8.84 -10.25
C LEU A 112 13.64 9.23 -8.87
N ASN A 113 13.82 10.50 -8.50
CA ASN A 113 13.30 11.06 -7.26
C ASN A 113 12.43 12.27 -7.57
N LEU A 114 11.11 12.14 -7.39
CA LEU A 114 10.15 13.21 -7.65
C LEU A 114 10.09 14.27 -6.52
N THR A 115 10.89 14.10 -5.46
CA THR A 115 11.05 15.09 -4.37
C THR A 115 12.55 15.31 -4.10
N PRO A 116 13.26 16.04 -4.98
CA PRO A 116 14.71 16.16 -4.97
C PRO A 116 15.27 16.91 -3.75
N GLU A 117 14.42 17.55 -2.95
CA GLU A 117 14.80 18.21 -1.68
C GLU A 117 15.34 17.20 -0.67
N TYR A 118 14.94 15.93 -0.79
CA TYR A 118 15.35 14.84 0.08
C TYR A 118 16.23 13.83 -0.66
N ILE A 119 17.20 13.24 0.05
CA ILE A 119 18.07 12.19 -0.51
C ILE A 119 17.26 10.99 -0.99
N TYR A 120 16.19 10.67 -0.25
CA TYR A 120 15.21 9.67 -0.62
C TYR A 120 13.88 10.35 -0.84
N SER A 121 13.20 9.92 -1.90
CA SER A 121 11.87 10.41 -2.21
C SER A 121 10.90 10.24 -1.06
N LEU A 122 10.17 11.31 -0.78
CA LEU A 122 9.16 11.37 0.27
C LEU A 122 7.85 10.77 -0.26
N PRO A 123 7.31 9.72 0.37
CA PRO A 123 6.06 9.10 -0.08
C PRO A 123 4.85 10.00 0.20
N LYS A 124 3.80 9.97 -0.65
CA LYS A 124 2.57 10.79 -0.45
C LYS A 124 1.91 10.53 0.93
N ILE A 125 1.95 9.29 1.41
CA ILE A 125 1.42 8.91 2.73
C ILE A 125 2.14 9.59 3.91
N TYR A 126 3.33 10.16 3.72
CA TYR A 126 4.14 10.71 4.82
C TYR A 126 3.37 11.77 5.64
N ALA A 127 2.61 12.64 4.98
CA ALA A 127 1.83 13.69 5.64
C ALA A 127 0.67 13.14 6.50
N VAL A 128 0.18 11.94 6.18
CA VAL A 128 -1.03 11.33 6.74
C VAL A 128 -0.76 9.95 7.34
N TYR A 129 0.51 9.67 7.69
CA TYR A 129 0.92 8.37 8.21
C TYR A 129 0.16 8.00 9.50
N ASN A 130 -0.04 8.96 10.39
CA ASN A 130 -0.77 8.75 11.64
C ASN A 130 -2.28 8.56 11.41
N ASP A 131 -2.85 9.19 10.38
CA ASP A 131 -4.25 8.95 9.99
C ASP A 131 -4.43 7.52 9.47
N ALA A 132 -3.49 7.04 8.65
CA ALA A 132 -3.49 5.66 8.16
C ALA A 132 -3.30 4.63 9.30
N ASP A 133 -2.41 4.89 10.26
CA ASP A 133 -2.26 4.03 11.46
C ASP A 133 -3.52 4.07 12.33
N THR A 134 -4.16 5.23 12.45
CA THR A 134 -5.41 5.39 13.19
C THR A 134 -6.54 4.58 12.56
N GLU A 135 -6.72 4.67 11.23
CA GLU A 135 -7.71 3.88 10.49
C GLU A 135 -7.46 2.37 10.68
N TYR A 136 -6.21 1.93 10.57
CA TYR A 136 -5.81 0.54 10.81
C TYR A 136 -6.16 0.08 12.23
N ARG A 137 -5.82 0.87 13.26
CA ARG A 137 -6.10 0.53 14.66
C ARG A 137 -7.59 0.47 14.96
N ILE A 138 -8.38 1.38 14.41
CA ILE A 138 -9.83 1.36 14.56
C ILE A 138 -10.41 0.10 13.91
N SER A 139 -9.93 -0.29 12.72
CA SER A 139 -10.34 -1.54 12.06
C SER A 139 -10.03 -2.76 12.93
N VAL A 140 -8.82 -2.84 13.48
CA VAL A 140 -8.41 -3.90 14.41
C VAL A 140 -9.28 -3.91 15.68
N TYR A 141 -9.57 -2.74 16.25
CA TYR A 141 -10.45 -2.60 17.41
C TYR A 141 -11.85 -3.12 17.11
N ASN A 142 -12.49 -2.65 16.03
CA ASN A 142 -13.83 -3.08 15.64
C ASN A 142 -13.88 -4.59 15.39
N ASN A 143 -12.87 -5.16 14.71
CA ASN A 143 -12.80 -6.60 14.50
C ASN A 143 -12.69 -7.39 15.81
N LYS A 144 -11.84 -6.94 16.74
CA LYS A 144 -11.67 -7.60 18.05
C LYS A 144 -12.92 -7.48 18.90
N MET A 145 -13.50 -6.29 19.03
CA MET A 145 -14.68 -6.08 19.86
C MET A 145 -15.93 -6.77 19.29
N SER A 146 -16.07 -6.81 17.97
CA SER A 146 -17.16 -7.57 17.33
C SER A 146 -17.04 -9.09 17.56
N ARG A 147 -15.82 -9.63 17.68
CA ARG A 147 -15.60 -11.08 17.85
C ARG A 147 -15.53 -11.54 19.30
N SER A 148 -14.92 -10.75 20.17
CA SER A 148 -14.56 -11.14 21.54
C SER A 148 -14.92 -10.08 22.58
N GLY A 149 -15.58 -9.00 22.17
CA GLY A 149 -16.13 -8.03 23.12
C GLY A 149 -17.23 -8.68 23.95
N PHE A 150 -17.51 -8.11 25.12
CA PHE A 150 -18.70 -8.47 25.87
C PHE A 150 -19.93 -8.08 25.06
N VAL A 151 -20.43 -9.05 24.28
CA VAL A 151 -21.78 -8.99 23.70
C VAL A 151 -22.72 -8.94 24.89
N GLY A 152 -23.64 -7.97 24.90
CA GLY A 152 -24.47 -7.67 26.08
C GLY A 152 -24.99 -8.95 26.73
N LYS A 153 -24.58 -9.19 27.98
CA LYS A 153 -24.93 -10.39 28.73
C LYS A 153 -26.01 -10.07 29.73
N THR A 154 -26.95 -10.97 29.90
CA THR A 154 -27.96 -10.85 30.94
C THR A 154 -27.57 -11.78 32.08
N ILE A 155 -27.23 -11.20 33.24
CA ILE A 155 -26.99 -11.97 34.46
C ILE A 155 -28.31 -12.07 35.20
N LEU A 156 -28.76 -13.29 35.46
CA LEU A 156 -29.94 -13.55 36.26
C LEU A 156 -29.47 -14.08 37.61
N VAL A 157 -29.62 -13.27 38.64
CA VAL A 157 -29.29 -13.61 40.02
C VAL A 157 -30.53 -14.16 40.69
N ARG A 158 -30.47 -15.36 41.27
CA ARG A 158 -31.60 -16.01 41.94
C ARG A 158 -31.16 -16.54 43.30
N ARG A 159 -32.10 -16.70 44.23
CA ARG A 159 -31.89 -17.48 45.45
C ARG A 159 -31.77 -18.98 45.16
N GLY A 160 -30.73 -19.62 45.70
CA GLY A 160 -30.49 -21.07 45.55
C GLY A 160 -31.63 -21.92 46.11
N LYS A 161 -31.94 -23.02 45.41
CA LYS A 161 -32.85 -24.11 45.82
C LYS A 161 -32.20 -25.46 45.46
N ASP A 162 -32.82 -26.58 45.85
CA ASP A 162 -32.32 -27.94 45.58
C ASP A 162 -31.82 -28.14 44.14
N GLU A 163 -30.74 -28.92 43.94
CA GLU A 163 -30.02 -29.07 42.66
C GLU A 163 -30.94 -29.38 41.46
N GLU A 164 -31.98 -30.20 41.68
CA GLU A 164 -32.94 -30.61 40.65
C GLU A 164 -33.81 -29.44 40.13
N GLU A 165 -34.21 -28.50 41.02
CA GLU A 165 -34.94 -27.28 40.63
C GLU A 165 -34.03 -26.23 39.96
N SER A 166 -32.72 -26.30 40.18
CA SER A 166 -31.74 -25.38 39.59
C SER A 166 -31.48 -25.72 38.12
N GLU A 167 -31.30 -27.01 37.80
CA GLU A 167 -31.11 -27.48 36.42
C GLU A 167 -32.36 -27.25 35.55
N ASP A 168 -33.56 -27.52 36.08
CA ASP A 168 -34.83 -27.28 35.39
C ASP A 168 -35.02 -25.79 35.07
N PHE A 169 -34.67 -24.91 36.01
CA PHE A 169 -34.79 -23.47 35.81
C PHE A 169 -33.77 -22.94 34.80
N ALA A 170 -32.53 -23.42 34.83
CA ALA A 170 -31.51 -23.09 33.83
C ALA A 170 -31.96 -23.50 32.42
N GLY A 171 -32.54 -24.70 32.29
CA GLY A 171 -33.12 -25.18 31.04
C GLY A 171 -34.32 -24.34 30.56
N VAL A 172 -35.22 -23.93 31.47
CA VAL A 172 -36.37 -23.06 31.13
C VAL A 172 -35.91 -21.67 30.67
N VAL A 173 -34.92 -21.07 31.33
CA VAL A 173 -34.38 -19.76 30.96
C VAL A 173 -33.64 -19.82 29.62
N GLN A 174 -32.84 -20.86 29.37
CA GLN A 174 -32.18 -21.08 28.08
C GLN A 174 -33.20 -21.32 26.95
N ASN A 175 -34.27 -22.08 27.22
CA ASN A 175 -35.33 -22.34 26.25
C ASN A 175 -36.20 -21.09 25.97
N MET A 176 -36.45 -20.24 26.97
CA MET A 176 -37.21 -19.00 26.80
C MET A 176 -36.46 -17.94 25.98
N LEU A 177 -35.13 -17.93 26.05
CA LEU A 177 -34.30 -16.95 25.33
C LEU A 177 -33.92 -17.42 23.92
N GLY A 178 -34.23 -18.67 23.59
CA GLY A 178 -33.99 -19.28 22.29
C GLY A 178 -32.61 -19.92 22.20
N VAL A 179 -32.54 -21.04 21.47
CA VAL A 179 -31.36 -21.92 21.35
C VAL A 179 -30.11 -21.19 20.84
N ASP A 180 -30.28 -20.12 20.06
CA ASP A 180 -29.17 -19.31 19.53
C ASP A 180 -28.60 -18.28 20.53
N ASN A 181 -29.32 -17.98 21.63
CA ASN A 181 -28.91 -16.97 22.63
C ASN A 181 -28.56 -17.59 24.00
N ALA A 182 -28.56 -18.92 24.15
CA ALA A 182 -28.30 -19.59 25.42
C ALA A 182 -26.91 -19.24 26.03
N ASP A 183 -25.92 -18.88 25.20
CA ASP A 183 -24.56 -18.47 25.61
C ASP A 183 -24.48 -17.03 26.19
N SER A 184 -25.58 -16.27 26.14
CA SER A 184 -25.64 -14.86 26.57
C SER A 184 -26.09 -14.68 28.02
N VAL A 185 -26.52 -15.76 28.70
CA VAL A 185 -27.16 -15.68 30.01
C VAL A 185 -26.33 -16.40 31.05
N MET A 186 -25.99 -15.69 32.12
CA MET A 186 -25.27 -16.25 33.26
C MET A 186 -26.20 -16.27 34.46
N ILE A 187 -26.45 -17.45 35.01
CA ILE A 187 -27.26 -17.63 36.22
C ILE A 187 -26.32 -17.68 37.42
N TYR A 188 -26.54 -16.82 38.40
CA TYR A 188 -25.73 -16.75 39.62
C TYR A 188 -26.64 -16.96 40.84
N GLU A 189 -26.36 -17.99 41.62
CA GLU A 189 -27.16 -18.31 42.81
C GLU A 189 -26.53 -17.73 44.08
N VAL A 190 -27.37 -17.18 44.96
CA VAL A 190 -26.95 -16.60 46.25
C VAL A 190 -27.68 -17.30 47.40
N ASP A 191 -26.91 -17.74 48.41
CA ASP A 191 -27.41 -18.57 49.50
C ASP A 191 -28.13 -17.79 50.61
N ASN A 192 -27.96 -16.47 50.69
CA ASN A 192 -28.59 -15.63 51.71
C ASN A 192 -28.94 -14.24 51.16
N ALA A 193 -30.24 -13.95 51.05
CA ALA A 193 -30.75 -12.61 50.81
C ALA A 193 -32.03 -12.38 51.64
N GLU A 194 -32.11 -11.22 52.30
CA GLU A 194 -33.14 -10.89 53.30
C GLU A 194 -34.38 -10.19 52.71
N GLU A 195 -34.33 -9.66 51.47
CA GLU A 195 -35.44 -8.93 50.83
C GLU A 195 -36.06 -9.64 49.61
N LEU A 196 -37.35 -9.37 49.33
CA LEU A 196 -38.14 -10.06 48.29
C LEU A 196 -37.73 -9.68 46.84
N ASP A 197 -37.15 -8.50 46.64
CA ASP A 197 -36.52 -8.07 45.38
C ASP A 197 -35.22 -8.83 45.09
N ASP A 198 -34.66 -9.53 46.09
CA ASP A 198 -33.47 -10.40 45.93
C ASP A 198 -33.83 -11.81 45.44
N ALA A 199 -35.11 -12.12 45.23
CA ALA A 199 -35.53 -13.44 44.78
C ALA A 199 -35.09 -13.73 43.34
N ILE A 200 -35.21 -12.73 42.45
CA ILE A 200 -34.75 -12.77 41.06
C ILE A 200 -34.34 -11.36 40.64
N LYS A 201 -33.05 -11.13 40.39
CA LYS A 201 -32.52 -9.86 39.89
C LYS A 201 -31.88 -10.04 38.51
N VAL A 202 -32.38 -9.28 37.54
CA VAL A 202 -31.83 -9.27 36.19
C VAL A 202 -30.88 -8.08 36.04
N ILE A 203 -29.59 -8.34 35.86
CA ILE A 203 -28.56 -7.34 35.56
C ILE A 203 -28.20 -7.47 34.10
N GLN A 204 -28.55 -6.47 33.30
CA GLN A 204 -28.10 -6.39 31.91
C GLN A 204 -26.74 -5.68 31.88
N ILE A 205 -25.72 -6.37 31.38
CA ILE A 205 -24.44 -5.76 31.06
C ILE A 205 -24.57 -5.22 29.63
N GLU A 206 -24.49 -3.90 29.49
CA GLU A 206 -24.49 -3.26 28.18
C GLU A 206 -23.30 -3.75 27.34
N SER A 207 -23.52 -3.87 26.03
CA SER A 207 -22.44 -4.15 25.09
C SER A 207 -21.38 -3.06 25.21
N GLN A 208 -20.13 -3.46 25.43
CA GLN A 208 -19.00 -2.51 25.41
C GLN A 208 -18.63 -2.05 23.99
N PHE A 209 -19.17 -2.72 22.97
CA PHE A 209 -18.95 -2.34 21.59
C PHE A 209 -19.96 -1.28 21.15
N ASP A 210 -19.45 -0.06 20.93
CA ASP A 210 -20.17 1.02 20.27
C ASP A 210 -19.57 1.23 18.86
N ASP A 211 -20.35 0.88 17.82
CA ASP A 211 -19.92 1.05 16.43
C ASP A 211 -19.81 2.53 16.04
N ALA A 212 -20.53 3.43 16.73
CA ALA A 212 -20.53 4.85 16.46
C ALA A 212 -19.31 5.59 17.04
N LEU A 213 -18.57 4.96 17.97
CA LEU A 213 -17.48 5.56 18.73
C LEU A 213 -16.42 6.25 17.86
N PHE A 214 -16.15 5.69 16.68
CA PHE A 214 -15.11 6.17 15.77
C PHE A 214 -15.64 6.75 14.45
N THR A 215 -16.94 6.98 14.30
CA THR A 215 -17.54 7.40 13.02
C THR A 215 -16.92 8.69 12.49
N ASN A 216 -16.77 9.71 13.34
CA ASN A 216 -16.18 10.99 12.94
C ASN A 216 -14.69 10.86 12.64
N THR A 217 -13.94 10.13 13.47
CA THR A 217 -12.50 9.91 13.28
C THR A 217 -12.22 9.18 11.98
N LYS A 218 -12.97 8.10 11.68
CA LYS A 218 -12.87 7.38 10.39
C LYS A 218 -13.12 8.32 9.21
N LYS A 219 -14.15 9.17 9.30
CA LYS A 219 -14.49 10.12 8.24
C LYS A 219 -13.35 11.12 8.01
N THR A 220 -12.84 11.74 9.06
CA THR A 220 -11.74 12.72 8.96
C THR A 220 -10.45 12.08 8.47
N SER A 221 -10.03 10.95 9.05
CA SER A 221 -8.80 10.28 8.62
C SER A 221 -8.89 9.80 7.17
N LYS A 222 -10.05 9.26 6.74
CA LYS A 222 -10.28 8.92 5.33
C LYS A 222 -10.14 10.14 4.42
N GLN A 223 -10.75 11.28 4.79
CA GLN A 223 -10.67 12.50 3.98
C GLN A 223 -9.22 13.01 3.88
N ASN A 224 -8.49 13.07 4.99
CA ASN A 224 -7.08 13.48 5.00
C ASN A 224 -6.24 12.59 4.07
N ILE A 225 -6.46 11.27 4.10
CA ILE A 225 -5.76 10.32 3.23
C ILE A 225 -6.10 10.59 1.76
N ILE A 226 -7.38 10.75 1.42
CA ILE A 226 -7.82 11.07 0.06
C ILE A 226 -7.17 12.37 -0.44
N ASP A 227 -7.18 13.41 0.39
CA ASP A 227 -6.61 14.72 0.07
C ASP A 227 -5.09 14.64 -0.15
N ALA A 228 -4.37 13.85 0.65
CA ALA A 228 -2.91 13.68 0.51
C ALA A 228 -2.52 13.01 -0.82
N TYR A 229 -3.37 12.14 -1.37
CA TYR A 229 -3.15 11.55 -2.69
C TYR A 229 -3.71 12.41 -3.84
N GLY A 230 -4.46 13.47 -3.53
CA GLY A 230 -5.08 14.37 -4.51
C GLY A 230 -6.21 13.72 -5.31
N VAL A 231 -6.72 12.56 -4.85
CA VAL A 231 -7.80 11.84 -5.54
C VAL A 231 -9.13 12.53 -5.21
N PRO A 232 -9.97 12.89 -6.19
CA PRO A 232 -11.31 13.39 -5.89
C PRO A 232 -12.13 12.36 -5.09
N GLU A 233 -12.80 12.79 -4.02
CA GLU A 233 -13.59 11.91 -3.16
C GLU A 233 -14.66 11.13 -3.95
N LEU A 234 -15.24 11.76 -4.98
CA LEU A 234 -16.22 11.13 -5.88
C LEU A 234 -15.72 9.83 -6.53
N LEU A 235 -14.41 9.69 -6.74
CA LEU A 235 -13.79 8.49 -7.33
C LEU A 235 -13.45 7.41 -6.29
N VAL A 236 -13.49 7.74 -4.99
CA VAL A 236 -13.08 6.83 -3.89
C VAL A 236 -14.27 6.41 -3.04
N SER A 237 -15.16 7.36 -2.72
CA SER A 237 -16.33 7.17 -1.89
C SER A 237 -17.58 7.38 -2.73
N VAL A 238 -18.15 6.29 -3.23
CA VAL A 238 -19.55 6.31 -3.62
C VAL A 238 -20.35 6.31 -2.31
N THR A 239 -20.80 7.47 -1.86
CA THR A 239 -21.81 7.53 -0.79
C THR A 239 -23.18 7.40 -1.43
N ASP A 240 -24.11 6.67 -0.79
CA ASP A 240 -25.41 6.33 -1.36
C ASP A 240 -26.22 7.57 -1.83
N ASN A 241 -25.98 8.74 -1.25
CA ASN A 241 -26.61 10.00 -1.66
C ASN A 241 -25.85 10.77 -2.76
N SER A 242 -24.56 10.50 -3.00
CA SER A 242 -23.78 11.19 -4.04
C SER A 242 -23.89 10.51 -5.40
N LEU A 243 -24.10 9.19 -5.47
CA LEU A 243 -24.16 8.45 -6.74
C LEU A 243 -25.36 8.85 -7.59
N PHE A 244 -26.51 9.10 -6.96
CA PHE A 244 -27.74 9.52 -7.64
C PHE A 244 -27.89 11.03 -7.78
N GLY A 245 -27.07 11.81 -7.06
CA GLY A 245 -27.06 13.28 -7.11
C GLY A 245 -25.99 13.87 -8.03
N SER A 246 -24.91 13.12 -8.31
CA SER A 246 -23.80 13.56 -9.16
C SER A 246 -24.08 13.16 -10.61
N SER A 247 -24.12 14.13 -11.53
CA SER A 247 -24.29 13.83 -12.96
C SER A 247 -23.11 13.00 -13.48
N ALA A 248 -23.33 12.22 -14.56
CA ALA A 248 -22.24 11.53 -15.26
C ALA A 248 -21.11 12.49 -15.66
N GLU A 249 -21.44 13.74 -15.97
CA GLU A 249 -20.48 14.81 -16.23
C GLU A 249 -19.57 15.12 -15.02
N ALA A 250 -20.08 15.02 -13.79
CA ALA A 250 -19.28 15.24 -12.59
C ALA A 250 -18.20 14.17 -12.40
N PHE A 251 -18.51 12.90 -12.72
CA PHE A 251 -17.53 11.81 -12.72
C PHE A 251 -16.46 12.03 -13.78
N ILE A 252 -16.85 12.32 -15.02
CA ILE A 252 -15.90 12.61 -16.11
C ILE A 252 -15.00 13.79 -15.75
N ASN A 253 -15.55 14.86 -15.18
CA ASN A 253 -14.77 16.02 -14.76
C ASN A 253 -13.81 15.70 -13.59
N ALA A 254 -14.21 14.84 -12.66
CA ALA A 254 -13.35 14.37 -11.58
C ALA A 254 -12.18 13.54 -12.12
N GLU A 255 -12.44 12.60 -13.05
CA GLU A 255 -11.40 11.84 -13.74
C GLU A 255 -10.45 12.75 -14.51
N LYS A 256 -10.98 13.70 -15.30
CA LYS A 256 -10.17 14.68 -16.04
C LYS A 256 -9.30 15.52 -15.11
N ARG A 257 -9.81 15.93 -13.94
CA ARG A 257 -9.04 16.69 -12.95
C ARG A 257 -7.92 15.85 -12.34
N PHE A 258 -8.22 14.61 -11.95
CA PHE A 258 -7.22 13.71 -11.37
C PHE A 258 -6.15 13.34 -12.39
N ASP A 259 -6.54 13.03 -13.62
CA ASP A 259 -5.62 12.74 -14.71
C ASP A 259 -4.64 13.90 -14.95
N ARG A 260 -5.16 15.14 -15.02
CA ARG A 260 -4.33 16.36 -15.14
C ARG A 260 -3.37 16.54 -13.97
N SER A 261 -3.78 16.20 -12.74
CA SER A 261 -2.89 16.33 -11.58
C SER A 261 -1.66 15.41 -11.65
N LEU A 262 -1.75 14.31 -12.40
CA LEU A 262 -0.66 13.35 -12.58
C LEU A 262 0.25 13.68 -13.77
N GLN A 263 -0.04 14.77 -14.50
CA GLN A 263 0.71 15.14 -15.71
C GLN A 263 2.19 15.34 -15.41
N PHE A 264 2.52 15.99 -14.28
CA PHE A 264 3.91 16.22 -13.90
C PHE A 264 4.65 14.91 -13.65
N GLU A 265 4.08 14.00 -12.85
CA GLU A 265 4.72 12.70 -12.60
C GLU A 265 4.87 11.84 -13.87
N ARG A 266 3.94 11.93 -14.82
CA ARG A 266 4.06 11.26 -16.13
C ARG A 266 5.21 11.83 -16.94
N GLN A 267 5.28 13.15 -17.07
CA GLN A 267 6.33 13.82 -17.83
C GLN A 267 7.72 13.49 -17.27
N GLU A 268 7.89 13.57 -15.94
CA GLU A 268 9.16 13.22 -15.28
C GLU A 268 9.53 11.74 -15.51
N LEU A 269 8.55 10.85 -15.56
CA LEU A 269 8.78 9.44 -15.86
C LEU A 269 9.17 9.21 -17.33
N GLU A 270 8.51 9.86 -18.27
CA GLU A 270 8.82 9.81 -19.71
C GLU A 270 10.20 10.39 -20.02
N ASP A 271 10.52 11.54 -19.43
CA ASP A 271 11.82 12.20 -19.56
C ASP A 271 12.92 11.31 -18.99
N ALA A 272 12.70 10.73 -17.81
CA ALA A 272 13.62 9.78 -17.20
C ALA A 272 13.83 8.54 -18.07
N LEU A 273 12.75 7.94 -18.57
CA LEU A 273 12.80 6.74 -19.41
C LEU A 273 13.50 7.01 -20.74
N SER A 274 13.22 8.16 -21.35
CA SER A 274 13.91 8.64 -22.55
C SER A 274 15.40 8.88 -22.30
N PHE A 275 15.75 9.51 -21.17
CA PHE A 275 17.14 9.78 -20.77
C PHE A 275 17.95 8.49 -20.55
N ILE A 276 17.31 7.41 -20.07
CA ILE A 276 17.95 6.10 -19.91
C ILE A 276 17.82 5.19 -21.14
N GLY A 277 17.33 5.71 -22.27
CA GLY A 277 17.28 5.03 -23.56
C GLY A 277 16.09 4.10 -23.79
N PHE A 278 15.02 4.26 -23.01
CA PHE A 278 13.76 3.54 -23.16
C PHE A 278 12.60 4.53 -23.38
N PRO A 279 12.58 5.30 -24.49
CA PRO A 279 11.54 6.30 -24.71
C PRO A 279 10.16 5.64 -24.71
N CYS A 280 9.22 6.27 -24.01
CA CYS A 280 7.83 5.85 -23.95
C CYS A 280 6.92 7.07 -23.94
N GLU A 281 5.67 6.86 -24.32
CA GLU A 281 4.59 7.84 -24.24
C GLU A 281 3.47 7.24 -23.39
N ILE A 282 3.12 7.91 -22.30
CA ILE A 282 2.08 7.50 -21.36
C ILE A 282 0.79 8.17 -21.81
N ILE A 283 -0.06 7.38 -22.45
CA ILE A 283 -1.35 7.86 -22.95
C ILE A 283 -2.27 8.20 -21.74
N PRO A 284 -2.70 9.46 -21.58
CA PRO A 284 -3.61 9.85 -20.52
C PRO A 284 -5.01 9.25 -20.74
N LEU A 285 -5.74 9.01 -19.66
CA LEU A 285 -7.09 8.44 -19.75
C LEU A 285 -8.03 9.34 -20.54
N THR A 286 -7.85 10.66 -20.45
CA THR A 286 -8.72 11.64 -21.08
C THR A 286 -8.63 11.64 -22.61
N GLU A 287 -7.48 11.32 -23.18
CA GLU A 287 -7.31 11.24 -24.64
C GLU A 287 -7.94 9.96 -25.20
N SER A 288 -7.91 8.87 -24.44
CA SER A 288 -8.59 7.62 -24.85
C SER A 288 -10.12 7.78 -24.93
N LEU A 289 -10.74 8.49 -23.98
CA LEU A 289 -12.19 8.72 -23.92
C LEU A 289 -12.71 9.65 -25.02
N ASP A 290 -11.91 10.63 -25.45
CA ASP A 290 -12.28 11.54 -26.53
C ASP A 290 -12.17 10.85 -27.92
N SER A 291 -11.33 9.81 -28.05
CA SER A 291 -11.18 9.01 -29.29
C SER A 291 -12.33 8.01 -29.54
N GLU A 292 -12.97 7.51 -28.49
CA GLU A 292 -14.14 6.62 -28.60
C GLU A 292 -15.44 7.41 -28.89
N ASN A 293 -15.55 8.64 -28.40
CA ASN A 293 -16.73 9.49 -28.63
C ASN A 293 -16.81 10.07 -30.05
N THR A 294 -15.74 10.00 -30.83
CA THR A 294 -15.70 10.50 -32.22
C THR A 294 -16.13 9.45 -33.25
N THR A 295 -16.18 8.16 -32.89
CA THR A 295 -16.56 7.09 -33.81
C THR A 295 -18.06 6.82 -33.89
N GLU A 296 -18.88 7.39 -32.99
CA GLU A 296 -20.34 7.19 -32.96
C GLU A 296 -21.18 8.35 -33.55
N LYS A 297 -20.54 9.37 -34.14
CA LYS A 297 -21.25 10.54 -34.70
C LYS A 297 -20.95 10.78 -36.19
N GLU A 298 -21.34 9.84 -37.04
CA GLU A 298 -21.73 10.16 -38.42
C GLU A 298 -23.20 9.76 -38.64
N PRO A 299 -24.16 10.70 -38.59
CA PRO A 299 -25.45 10.51 -39.20
C PRO A 299 -25.28 10.57 -40.72
N GLN A 300 -25.65 9.50 -41.42
CA GLN A 300 -25.89 9.52 -42.86
C GLN A 300 -26.95 10.60 -43.16
N GLN A 301 -26.52 11.66 -43.85
CA GLN A 301 -27.41 12.60 -44.51
C GLN A 301 -27.29 12.45 -46.03
N ASP A 302 -28.45 12.16 -46.60
CA ASP A 302 -29.00 12.60 -47.88
C ASP A 302 -28.53 11.91 -49.17
N ALA A 303 -29.44 11.06 -49.67
CA ALA A 303 -29.69 10.90 -51.10
C ALA A 303 -31.21 11.06 -51.33
N GLU A 304 -31.62 12.30 -51.63
CA GLU A 304 -32.76 12.59 -52.52
C GLU A 304 -32.24 12.92 -53.92
#